data_AF-C2KWM6-F1
#
_entry.id   AF-C2KWM6-F1
#
_cell.length_a   1.000
_cell.length_b   1.000
_cell.length_c   1.000
_cell.angle_alpha   90.00
_cell.angle_beta   90.00
_cell.angle_gamma   90.00
#
_symmetry.space_group_name_H-M   'P 1'
#
loop_
_entity.id
_entity.type
_entity.pdbx_description
1 polymer ?
#
loop_
_entity_poly.entity_id
_entity_poly.type
_entity_poly.pdbx_seq_one_letter_code
_entity_poly.pdbx_strand_id
1 'polypeptide(L)'
;MFKEVLKTLTKQGKTIFYSSHIMEVVEQMSSRVILLKDGAVIADSTVEELKNNSRGSSMEEIFNDLTGFTKGHDLAAKFVDTLTGGETIEDEK
;
A
#
# COMPACT_ATOMS: atom_id res chain seq x y z
N MET A 1 -9.15 -19.29 1.77
CA MET A 1 -10.63 -19.38 1.70
C MET A 1 -11.26 -18.10 1.13
N PHE A 2 -11.19 -16.94 1.79
CA PHE A 2 -11.87 -15.72 1.32
C PHE A 2 -11.46 -15.26 -0.09
N LYS A 3 -10.15 -15.17 -0.38
CA LYS A 3 -9.62 -14.80 -1.71
C LYS A 3 -10.19 -15.71 -2.83
N GLU A 4 -10.27 -17.02 -2.59
CA GLU A 4 -10.76 -17.99 -3.58
C GLU A 4 -12.25 -17.84 -3.88
N VAL A 5 -13.06 -17.50 -2.86
CA VAL A 5 -14.49 -17.21 -3.04
C VAL A 5 -14.66 -15.99 -3.95
N LEU A 6 -13.95 -14.89 -3.65
CA LEU A 6 -14.03 -13.67 -4.46
C LEU A 6 -13.57 -13.92 -5.90
N LYS A 7 -12.44 -14.60 -6.11
CA LYS A 7 -11.96 -14.97 -7.45
C LYS A 7 -12.99 -15.80 -8.23
N THR A 8 -13.65 -16.74 -7.57
CA THR A 8 -14.68 -17.59 -8.20
C THR A 8 -15.88 -16.76 -8.63
N LEU A 9 -16.36 -15.88 -7.75
CA LEU A 9 -17.49 -14.99 -8.06
C LEU A 9 -17.15 -14.02 -9.20
N THR A 10 -15.94 -13.45 -9.23
CA THR A 10 -15.47 -12.60 -10.33
C THR A 10 -15.44 -13.38 -11.66
N LYS A 11 -14.95 -14.63 -11.65
CA LYS A 11 -14.95 -15.51 -12.85
C LYS A 11 -16.37 -15.84 -13.35
N GLN A 12 -17.37 -15.78 -12.48
CA GLN A 12 -18.78 -15.92 -12.84
C GLN A 12 -19.43 -14.61 -13.32
N GLY A 13 -18.64 -13.56 -13.54
CA GLY A 13 -19.11 -12.25 -14.03
C GLY A 13 -19.80 -11.40 -12.96
N LYS A 14 -19.58 -11.69 -11.66
CA LYS A 14 -20.10 -10.84 -10.58
C LYS A 14 -19.18 -9.64 -10.35
N THR A 15 -19.78 -8.47 -10.19
CA THR A 15 -19.07 -7.26 -9.71
C THR A 15 -19.02 -7.29 -8.19
N ILE A 16 -17.84 -7.07 -7.62
CA ILE A 16 -17.59 -7.14 -6.18
C ILE A 16 -16.98 -5.82 -5.74
N PHE A 17 -17.57 -5.22 -4.70
CA PHE A 17 -16.96 -4.13 -3.95
C PHE A 17 -16.54 -4.67 -2.59
N TYR A 18 -15.28 -4.48 -2.24
CA TYR A 18 -14.77 -4.78 -0.91
C TYR A 18 -13.76 -3.71 -0.50
N SER A 19 -13.62 -3.49 0.81
CA SER A 19 -12.65 -2.55 1.38
C SER A 19 -11.70 -3.31 2.30
N SER A 20 -10.41 -3.03 2.18
CA SER A 20 -9.36 -3.60 3.02
C SER A 20 -8.31 -2.52 3.30
N HIS A 21 -7.73 -2.54 4.50
CA HIS A 21 -6.54 -1.75 4.83
C HIS A 21 -5.24 -2.53 4.59
N ILE A 22 -5.32 -3.83 4.26
CA ILE A 22 -4.16 -4.68 3.96
C ILE A 22 -3.83 -4.56 2.48
N MET A 23 -2.73 -3.86 2.17
CA MET A 23 -2.34 -3.51 0.80
C MET A 23 -1.97 -4.72 -0.06
N GLU A 24 -1.31 -5.73 0.51
CA GLU A 24 -1.00 -6.99 -0.20
C GLU A 24 -2.26 -7.69 -0.73
N VAL A 25 -3.35 -7.66 0.03
CA VAL A 25 -4.63 -8.25 -0.38
C VAL A 25 -5.29 -7.41 -1.46
N VAL A 26 -5.25 -6.07 -1.34
CA VAL A 26 -5.75 -5.14 -2.36
C VAL A 26 -5.05 -5.39 -3.69
N GLU A 27 -3.73 -5.49 -3.65
CA GLU A 27 -2.87 -5.68 -4.82
C GLU A 27 -3.13 -7.01 -5.55
N GLN A 28 -3.36 -8.10 -4.80
CA GLN A 28 -3.57 -9.43 -5.39
C GLN A 28 -4.98 -9.67 -5.94
N MET A 29 -5.98 -8.88 -5.51
CA MET A 29 -7.39 -9.20 -5.73
C MET A 29 -8.16 -8.13 -6.50
N SER A 30 -7.68 -6.89 -6.51
CA SER A 30 -8.40 -5.77 -7.11
C SER A 30 -7.98 -5.54 -8.56
N SER A 31 -8.95 -5.25 -9.43
CA SER A 31 -8.69 -4.70 -10.76
C SER A 31 -8.56 -3.17 -10.73
N ARG A 32 -9.33 -2.53 -9.86
CA ARG A 32 -9.38 -1.08 -9.63
C ARG A 32 -9.39 -0.79 -8.14
N VAL A 33 -8.69 0.25 -7.74
CA VAL A 33 -8.55 0.67 -6.34
C VAL A 33 -8.99 2.11 -6.21
N ILE A 34 -9.78 2.37 -5.17
CA ILE A 34 -10.16 3.71 -4.74
C ILE A 34 -9.51 3.94 -3.38
N LEU A 35 -8.65 4.95 -3.32
CA LEU A 35 -7.97 5.37 -2.09
C LEU A 35 -8.75 6.51 -1.45
N LEU A 36 -9.11 6.30 -0.19
CA LEU A 36 -9.86 7.25 0.62
C LEU A 36 -8.96 7.81 1.72
N LYS A 37 -8.95 9.13 1.85
CA LYS A 37 -8.28 9.85 2.94
C LYS A 37 -9.18 10.98 3.41
N ASP A 38 -9.42 11.06 4.71
CA ASP A 38 -10.22 12.12 5.35
C ASP A 38 -11.60 12.34 4.70
N GLY A 39 -12.24 11.26 4.24
CA GLY A 39 -13.54 11.30 3.58
C GLY A 39 -13.51 11.70 2.09
N ALA A 40 -12.33 11.97 1.52
CA ALA A 40 -12.15 12.29 0.11
C ALA A 40 -11.49 11.15 -0.66
N VAL A 41 -11.84 11.02 -1.95
CA VAL A 41 -11.14 10.14 -2.89
C VAL A 41 -9.87 10.84 -3.35
N ILE A 42 -8.72 10.26 -3.03
CA ILE A 42 -7.41 10.81 -3.40
C ILE A 42 -6.79 10.10 -4.60
N ALA A 43 -7.22 8.87 -4.89
CA ALA A 43 -6.89 8.18 -6.12
C ALA A 43 -7.99 7.18 -6.50
N ASP A 44 -8.15 6.99 -7.80
CA ASP A 44 -9.15 6.10 -8.39
C ASP A 44 -8.61 5.60 -9.73
N SER A 45 -7.99 4.42 -9.73
CA SER A 45 -7.21 3.92 -10.86
C SER A 45 -7.03 2.40 -10.77
N THR A 46 -6.58 1.77 -11.85
CA THR A 46 -6.26 0.34 -11.83
C THR A 46 -5.01 0.06 -11.00
N VAL A 47 -4.89 -1.17 -10.48
CA VAL A 47 -3.67 -1.57 -9.76
C VAL A 47 -2.43 -1.45 -10.65
N GLU A 48 -2.57 -1.77 -11.94
CA GLU A 48 -1.47 -1.68 -12.91
C GLU A 48 -1.03 -0.23 -13.15
N GLU A 49 -1.97 0.69 -13.35
CA GLU A 49 -1.66 2.13 -13.51
C GLU A 49 -0.97 2.70 -12.27
N LEU A 50 -1.47 2.37 -11.07
CA LEU A 50 -0.87 2.81 -9.81
C LEU A 50 0.59 2.35 -9.69
N LYS A 51 0.86 1.08 -10.04
CA LYS A 51 2.21 0.51 -10.05
C LYS A 51 3.13 1.16 -11.09
N ASN A 52 2.62 1.40 -12.30
CA ASN A 52 3.40 2.04 -13.36
C ASN A 52 3.82 3.46 -13.01
N ASN A 53 2.91 4.24 -12.41
CA ASN A 53 3.18 5.61 -11.96
C ASN A 53 4.23 5.68 -10.85
N SER A 54 4.39 4.59 -10.10
CA SER A 54 5.25 4.51 -8.92
C SER A 54 6.50 3.65 -9.17
N ARG A 55 6.93 3.52 -10.43
CA ARG A 55 8.15 2.77 -10.83
C ARG A 55 8.19 1.31 -10.36
N GLY A 56 7.03 0.66 -10.22
CA GLY A 56 6.95 -0.74 -9.78
C GLY A 56 6.96 -0.94 -8.26
N SER A 57 6.81 0.13 -7.48
CA SER A 57 6.61 0.08 -6.03
C SER A 57 5.41 -0.76 -5.61
N SER A 58 5.48 -1.30 -4.38
CA SER A 58 4.39 -2.06 -3.76
C SER A 58 3.16 -1.18 -3.53
N MET A 59 1.95 -1.76 -3.43
CA MET A 59 0.74 -0.99 -3.14
C MET A 59 0.83 -0.24 -1.79
N GLU A 60 1.63 -0.75 -0.86
CA GLU A 60 1.91 -0.13 0.44
C GLU A 60 2.76 1.15 0.31
N GLU A 61 3.82 1.12 -0.49
CA GLU A 61 4.61 2.33 -0.80
C GLU A 61 3.75 3.39 -1.47
N ILE A 62 2.95 3.01 -2.47
CA ILE A 62 2.04 3.92 -3.17
C ILE A 62 1.05 4.56 -2.20
N PHE A 63 0.50 3.78 -1.28
CA PHE A 63 -0.37 4.29 -0.23
C PHE A 63 0.37 5.29 0.66
N ASN A 64 1.58 4.97 1.10
CA ASN A 64 2.37 5.83 1.97
C ASN A 64 2.72 7.16 1.29
N ASP A 65 3.10 7.13 0.01
CA ASP A 65 3.41 8.31 -0.79
C ASP A 65 2.18 9.22 -0.96
N LEU A 66 1.02 8.63 -1.30
CA LEU A 66 -0.22 9.38 -1.51
C LEU A 66 -0.84 9.91 -0.22
N THR A 67 -0.63 9.22 0.89
CA THR A 67 -1.22 9.60 2.18
C THR A 67 -0.25 10.37 3.08
N GLY A 68 1.04 10.38 2.78
CA GLY A 68 2.10 10.93 3.65
C GLY A 68 2.26 10.14 4.95
N PHE A 69 1.93 8.84 4.93
CA PHE A 69 1.95 8.00 6.12
C PHE A 69 3.33 7.36 6.33
N THR A 70 4.28 8.10 6.90
CA THR A 70 5.66 7.64 7.16
C THR A 70 5.89 7.13 8.60
N LYS A 71 4.83 6.79 9.34
CA LYS A 71 4.93 6.50 10.79
C LYS A 71 5.91 5.37 11.16
N GLY A 72 6.09 4.37 10.29
CA GLY A 72 6.94 3.21 10.59
C GLY A 72 8.43 3.50 10.47
N HIS A 73 8.85 4.16 9.39
CA HIS A 73 10.26 4.41 9.10
C HIS A 73 10.86 5.44 10.07
N ASP A 74 10.12 6.51 10.37
CA ASP A 74 10.58 7.57 11.28
C ASP A 74 10.71 7.06 12.72
N LEU A 75 9.79 6.19 13.16
CA LEU A 75 9.83 5.59 14.49
C LEU A 75 10.96 4.56 14.60
N ALA A 76 11.17 3.74 13.57
CA ALA A 76 12.26 2.77 13.54
C ALA A 76 13.62 3.47 13.55
N ALA A 77 13.81 4.51 12.74
CA ALA A 77 15.04 5.31 12.71
C ALA A 77 15.33 5.92 14.08
N LYS A 78 14.33 6.53 14.73
CA LYS A 78 14.46 7.10 16.07
C LYS A 78 14.71 6.04 17.16
N PHE A 79 14.12 4.86 17.00
CA PHE A 79 14.33 3.74 17.93
C PHE A 79 15.75 3.18 17.81
N VAL A 80 16.25 2.99 16.58
CA VAL A 80 17.64 2.60 16.32
C VAL A 80 18.60 3.64 16.86
N ASP A 81 18.38 4.93 16.55
CA ASP A 81 19.18 6.06 17.08
C ASP A 81 19.26 6.06 18.62
N THR A 82 18.15 5.79 19.30
CA THR A 82 18.11 5.67 20.76
C THR A 82 18.89 4.45 21.28
N LEU A 83 18.89 3.33 20.55
CA LEU A 83 19.61 2.12 20.92
C LEU A 83 21.11 2.18 20.58
N THR A 84 21.49 2.88 19.50
CA THR A 84 22.88 3.06 19.07
C THR A 84 23.53 4.32 19.67
N GLY A 85 22.77 5.15 20.38
CA GLY A 85 23.30 6.33 21.06
C GLY A 85 23.73 7.46 20.12
N GLY A 86 23.18 7.51 18.91
CA GLY A 86 23.48 8.57 17.93
C GLY A 86 24.70 8.33 17.03
N GLU A 87 25.21 7.09 16.94
CA GLU A 87 26.19 6.75 15.90
C GLU A 87 25.48 6.70 14.53
N THR A 88 25.53 7.80 13.79
CA THR A 88 25.19 7.83 12.36
C THR A 88 26.15 6.90 11.62
N ILE A 89 25.61 5.80 11.08
CA ILE A 89 26.29 5.04 10.04
C ILE A 89 26.36 5.99 8.84
N GLU A 90 27.55 6.54 8.57
CA GLU A 90 27.81 7.25 7.33
C GLU A 90 27.55 6.27 6.18
N ASP A 91 26.55 6.56 5.36
CA ASP A 91 26.28 5.82 4.12
C ASP A 91 27.53 5.89 3.23
N GLU A 92 28.31 4.80 3.19
CA GLU A 92 29.32 4.59 2.15
C GLU A 92 28.61 4.38 0.80
N LYS A 93 28.57 5.48 0.05
CA LYS A 93 28.48 5.66 -1.42
C LYS A 93 28.22 4.44 -2.31
#